data_AF-G9YIR4-F1
#
_entry.id   AF-G9YIR4-F1
#
_cell.length_a   1.000
_cell.length_b   1.000
_cell.length_c   1.000
_cell.angle_alpha   90.00
_cell.angle_beta   90.00
_cell.angle_gamma   90.00
#
_symmetry.space_group_name_H-M   'P 1'
#
loop_
_entity.id
_entity.type
_entity.pdbx_description
1 polymer ?
#
loop_
_entity_poly.entity_id
_entity_poly.type
_entity_poly.pdbx_seq_one_letter_code
_entity_poly.pdbx_strand_id
1 'polypeptide(L)'
;MLSQFLRGFFAGSGITARNVIYCYVTYGEYNAVRAVSLGYRCTGGDFLNISYVKADPGGNTTILVLDAVPASRRAAVAGAILTCPDLAAEQVGYIRFPAGAENGVRIDMMGGEFCGNAARSAAAYALSLSGREKGRYDVSCSGYEGLLTTVVERTGNRTYKVCIDMPLPKSITALRIPVDGKPERFFRVDLPGITHFVRILDGSGETDKEAYWRAVKEYTANGRFDAFGLILFNRETRFMIPAVYVSGTDTLYWENSCASGTAALAAVLACAAGTGTALRVNQPGGALLAAARLKGGRPAALRLSGTLTLSEKGQREI
;
A
#
# COMPACT_ATOMS: atom_id res chain seq x y z
N MET A 1 -7.16 -4.97 47.66
CA MET A 1 -6.84 -3.73 46.93
C MET A 1 -6.82 -3.89 45.40
N LEU A 2 -6.35 -5.02 44.83
CA LEU A 2 -6.33 -5.22 43.37
C LEU A 2 -7.70 -5.51 42.72
N SER A 3 -8.69 -5.99 43.49
CA SER A 3 -10.02 -6.34 42.95
C SER A 3 -10.94 -5.15 42.67
N GLN A 4 -10.66 -3.98 43.24
CA GLN A 4 -11.45 -2.76 42.99
C GLN A 4 -10.96 -2.00 41.75
N PHE A 5 -9.67 -2.04 41.43
CA PHE A 5 -9.11 -1.33 40.27
C PHE A 5 -9.58 -1.93 38.93
N LEU A 6 -9.75 -3.26 38.88
CA LEU A 6 -10.17 -3.99 37.68
C LEU A 6 -11.67 -3.86 37.36
N ARG A 7 -12.52 -3.57 38.36
CA ARG A 7 -13.97 -3.38 38.12
C ARG A 7 -14.28 -2.06 37.41
N GLY A 8 -13.43 -1.04 37.55
CA GLY A 8 -13.61 0.25 36.88
C GLY A 8 -13.33 0.21 35.38
N PHE A 9 -12.41 -0.64 34.93
CA PHE A 9 -11.96 -0.67 33.53
C PHE A 9 -12.97 -1.36 32.58
N PHE A 10 -13.88 -2.18 33.12
CA PHE A 10 -14.88 -2.94 32.34
C PHE A 10 -16.33 -2.53 32.65
N ALA A 11 -16.56 -1.48 33.44
CA ALA A 11 -17.89 -0.92 33.65
C ALA A 11 -18.36 -0.18 32.38
N GLY A 12 -18.93 -0.93 31.44
CA GLY A 12 -19.52 -0.42 30.19
C GLY A 12 -19.29 -1.29 28.95
N SER A 13 -18.38 -2.27 29.00
CA SER A 13 -17.98 -3.07 27.83
C SER A 13 -18.66 -4.44 27.72
N GLY A 14 -19.56 -4.81 28.64
CA GLY A 14 -20.29 -6.09 28.60
C GLY A 14 -19.42 -7.33 28.82
N ILE A 15 -18.13 -7.18 29.14
CA ILE A 15 -17.21 -8.31 29.37
C ILE A 15 -17.33 -8.77 30.82
N THR A 16 -18.03 -9.88 31.05
CA THR A 16 -17.99 -10.55 32.35
C THR A 16 -16.71 -11.37 32.48
N ALA A 17 -15.89 -11.02 33.48
CA ALA A 17 -14.67 -11.73 33.85
C ALA A 17 -14.96 -13.16 34.34
N ARG A 18 -15.09 -14.11 33.41
CA ARG A 18 -14.90 -15.53 33.68
C ARG A 18 -13.82 -16.00 32.71
N ASN A 19 -12.65 -16.35 33.25
CA ASN A 19 -11.52 -17.01 32.57
C ASN A 19 -10.45 -16.09 31.95
N VAL A 20 -9.73 -15.34 32.80
CA VAL A 20 -8.37 -14.88 32.47
C VAL A 20 -7.39 -15.57 33.42
N ILE A 21 -6.52 -16.43 32.89
CA ILE A 21 -5.38 -16.98 33.64
C ILE A 21 -4.16 -16.10 33.33
N TYR A 22 -3.56 -15.53 34.36
CA TYR A 22 -2.33 -14.74 34.24
C TYR A 22 -1.13 -15.68 34.40
N CYS A 23 -0.29 -15.79 33.37
CA CYS A 23 1.01 -16.44 33.49
C CYS A 23 2.08 -15.39 33.77
N TYR A 24 2.81 -15.57 34.86
CA TYR A 24 3.99 -14.76 35.19
C TYR A 24 5.18 -15.30 34.41
N VAL A 25 5.83 -14.44 33.63
CA VAL A 25 7.11 -14.76 32.99
C VAL A 25 8.15 -13.83 33.59
N THR A 26 9.11 -14.40 34.30
CA THR A 26 10.26 -13.69 34.88
C THR A 26 11.33 -13.48 33.80
N TYR A 27 11.66 -12.22 33.51
CA TYR A 27 12.85 -11.85 32.74
C TYR A 27 13.80 -11.12 33.68
N GLY A 28 14.73 -11.86 34.29
CA GLY A 28 15.64 -11.30 35.30
C GLY A 28 14.88 -10.69 36.49
N GLU A 29 15.35 -9.53 36.99
CA GLU A 29 14.77 -8.85 38.16
C GLU A 29 13.44 -8.12 37.91
N TYR A 30 12.90 -8.14 36.68
CA TYR A 30 11.65 -7.47 36.34
C TYR A 30 10.50 -8.48 36.13
N ASN A 31 9.47 -8.39 36.98
CA ASN A 31 8.22 -9.11 36.81
C ASN A 31 7.29 -8.33 35.88
N ALA A 32 7.07 -8.83 34.66
CA ALA A 32 6.04 -8.29 33.76
C ALA A 32 4.84 -9.26 33.69
N VAL A 33 3.63 -8.75 33.94
CA VAL A 33 2.39 -9.52 33.80
C VAL A 33 1.98 -9.49 32.33
N ARG A 34 2.17 -10.61 31.62
CA ARG A 34 1.67 -10.78 30.26
C ARG A 34 0.29 -11.42 30.34
N ALA A 35 -0.75 -10.70 29.92
CA ALA A 35 -2.06 -11.30 29.70
C ALA A 35 -1.94 -12.21 28.47
N VAL A 36 -1.86 -13.53 28.70
CA VAL A 36 -1.94 -14.52 27.63
C VAL A 36 -3.41 -14.89 27.49
N SER A 37 -4.03 -14.53 26.37
CA SER A 37 -5.40 -14.95 26.06
C SER A 37 -5.41 -16.44 25.71
N LEU A 38 -5.40 -17.31 26.72
CA LEU A 38 -5.73 -18.72 26.54
C LEU A 38 -7.23 -18.83 26.26
N GLY A 39 -7.57 -19.00 24.98
CA GLY A 39 -8.85 -19.58 24.59
C GLY A 39 -10.08 -18.68 24.69
N TYR A 40 -10.04 -17.46 24.13
CA TYR A 40 -11.28 -16.88 23.62
C TYR A 40 -11.69 -17.67 22.38
N ARG A 41 -12.58 -18.66 22.54
CA ARG A 41 -13.56 -18.89 21.48
C ARG A 41 -14.43 -17.64 21.46
N CYS A 42 -14.26 -16.80 20.45
CA CYS A 42 -15.27 -15.83 20.07
C CYS A 42 -16.54 -16.61 19.71
N THR A 43 -17.40 -16.88 20.69
CA THR A 43 -18.73 -17.44 20.46
C THR A 43 -19.58 -16.34 19.85
N GLY A 44 -19.46 -16.16 18.53
CA GLY A 44 -20.19 -15.14 17.76
C GLY A 44 -19.51 -14.63 16.49
N GLY A 45 -18.34 -15.13 16.11
CA GLY A 45 -17.74 -14.85 14.80
C GLY A 45 -18.06 -15.96 13.81
N ASP A 46 -18.71 -15.63 12.69
CA ASP A 46 -18.84 -16.56 11.56
C ASP A 46 -17.46 -16.74 10.92
N PHE A 47 -16.90 -17.96 10.99
CA PHE A 47 -15.71 -18.33 10.22
C PHE A 47 -16.00 -18.13 8.74
N LEU A 48 -15.13 -17.40 8.04
CA LEU A 48 -15.26 -17.16 6.61
C LEU A 48 -14.16 -17.90 5.86
N ASN A 49 -14.54 -18.80 4.96
CA ASN A 49 -13.61 -19.36 4.00
C ASN A 49 -13.43 -18.41 2.82
N ILE A 50 -12.21 -17.93 2.62
CA ILE A 50 -11.83 -17.08 1.49
C ILE A 50 -10.99 -17.86 0.47
N SER A 51 -11.30 -17.66 -0.80
CA SER A 51 -10.48 -17.96 -1.96
C SER A 51 -9.62 -16.74 -2.27
N TYR A 52 -8.32 -16.95 -2.46
CA TYR A 52 -7.40 -15.85 -2.72
C TYR A 52 -6.28 -16.21 -3.71
N VAL A 53 -5.64 -15.19 -4.25
CA VAL A 53 -4.32 -15.27 -4.88
C VAL A 53 -3.39 -14.26 -4.22
N LYS A 54 -2.18 -14.68 -3.88
CA LYS A 54 -1.13 -13.78 -3.41
C LYS A 54 -0.41 -13.19 -4.62
N ALA A 55 -0.31 -11.87 -4.67
CA ALA A 55 0.44 -11.15 -5.68
C ALA A 55 1.66 -10.47 -5.03
N ASP A 56 2.80 -10.51 -5.71
CA ASP A 56 4.02 -9.85 -5.25
C ASP A 56 4.58 -8.90 -6.35
N PRO A 57 4.13 -7.63 -6.36
CA PRO A 57 4.66 -6.56 -7.20
C PRO A 57 5.91 -5.88 -6.61
N GLY A 58 6.99 -6.64 -6.48
CA GLY A 58 8.29 -6.14 -6.05
C GLY A 58 8.36 -5.92 -4.53
N GLY A 59 8.03 -6.96 -3.77
CA GLY A 59 8.01 -7.00 -2.32
C GLY A 59 6.72 -6.51 -1.68
N ASN A 60 5.84 -5.84 -2.44
CA ASN A 60 4.59 -5.28 -1.90
C ASN A 60 3.44 -6.29 -1.90
N THR A 61 3.58 -7.32 -1.07
CA THR A 61 2.69 -8.48 -1.09
C THR A 61 1.23 -8.08 -0.85
N THR A 62 0.37 -8.37 -1.83
CA THR A 62 -1.06 -8.10 -1.79
C THR A 62 -1.86 -9.40 -1.89
N ILE A 63 -2.81 -9.62 -0.99
CA ILE A 63 -3.79 -10.70 -1.11
C ILE A 63 -4.97 -10.21 -1.94
N LEU A 64 -5.20 -10.86 -3.08
CA LEU A 64 -6.35 -10.66 -3.95
C LEU A 64 -7.47 -11.61 -3.50
N VAL A 65 -8.46 -11.08 -2.78
CA VAL A 65 -9.65 -11.84 -2.37
C VAL A 65 -10.57 -12.00 -3.58
N LEU A 66 -10.88 -13.24 -3.92
CA LEU A 66 -11.63 -13.61 -5.12
C LEU A 66 -13.13 -13.70 -4.87
N ASP A 67 -13.55 -13.91 -3.62
CA ASP A 67 -14.96 -14.01 -3.27
C ASP A 67 -15.63 -12.65 -3.14
N ALA A 68 -16.94 -12.63 -3.36
CA ALA A 68 -17.75 -11.45 -3.15
C ALA A 68 -17.89 -11.14 -1.65
N VAL A 69 -17.12 -10.17 -1.17
CA VAL A 69 -17.24 -9.64 0.18
C VAL A 69 -17.98 -8.29 0.15
N PRO A 70 -19.12 -8.15 0.87
CA PRO A 70 -19.84 -6.88 0.97
C PRO A 70 -18.94 -5.77 1.51
N ALA A 71 -19.10 -4.55 1.01
CA ALA A 71 -18.23 -3.42 1.38
C ALA A 71 -18.13 -3.20 2.90
N SER A 72 -19.24 -3.38 3.61
CA SER A 72 -19.31 -3.26 5.08
C SER A 72 -18.48 -4.30 5.85
N ARG A 73 -18.13 -5.43 5.24
CA ARG A 73 -17.32 -6.50 5.87
C ARG A 73 -15.85 -6.49 5.47
N ARG A 74 -15.47 -5.72 4.44
CA ARG A 74 -14.11 -5.75 3.88
C ARG A 74 -13.05 -5.36 4.90
N ALA A 75 -13.23 -4.29 5.66
CA ALA A 75 -12.25 -3.90 6.67
C ALA A 75 -11.99 -5.01 7.71
N ALA A 76 -13.04 -5.68 8.20
CA ALA A 76 -12.91 -6.78 9.15
C ALA A 76 -12.21 -8.02 8.54
N VAL A 77 -12.59 -8.38 7.30
CA VAL A 77 -11.96 -9.49 6.57
C VAL A 77 -10.48 -9.20 6.30
N ALA A 78 -10.14 -7.99 5.86
CA ALA A 78 -8.75 -7.60 5.64
C ALA A 78 -7.94 -7.64 6.93
N GLY A 79 -8.49 -7.15 8.04
CA GLY A 79 -7.87 -7.25 9.36
C GLY A 79 -7.53 -8.70 9.72
N ALA A 80 -8.48 -9.63 9.57
CA ALA A 80 -8.24 -11.05 9.83
C ALA A 80 -7.15 -11.66 8.92
N ILE A 81 -7.19 -11.36 7.61
CA ILE A 81 -6.17 -11.79 6.65
C ILE A 81 -4.77 -11.30 7.05
N LEU A 82 -4.64 -10.02 7.41
CA LEU A 82 -3.35 -9.43 7.78
C LEU A 82 -2.77 -10.02 9.08
N THR A 83 -3.60 -10.62 9.95
CA THR A 83 -3.10 -11.34 11.13
C THR A 83 -2.58 -12.75 10.82
N CYS A 84 -2.80 -13.29 9.62
CA CYS A 84 -2.35 -14.63 9.22
C CYS A 84 -0.86 -14.60 8.82
N PRO A 85 0.07 -15.13 9.64
CA PRO A 85 1.50 -15.00 9.38
C PRO A 85 1.95 -15.75 8.13
N ASP A 86 1.27 -16.86 7.80
CA ASP A 86 1.56 -17.70 6.63
C ASP A 86 1.16 -17.04 5.30
N LEU A 87 0.20 -16.11 5.33
CA LEU A 87 -0.12 -15.30 4.15
C LEU A 87 0.94 -14.22 3.92
N ALA A 88 1.58 -13.74 4.99
CA ALA A 88 2.62 -12.70 4.97
C ALA A 88 2.25 -11.54 4.03
N ALA A 89 1.03 -11.04 4.21
CA ALA A 89 0.43 -10.00 3.38
C ALA A 89 0.69 -8.61 3.96
N GLU A 90 1.03 -7.65 3.12
CA GLU A 90 1.10 -6.23 3.52
C GLU A 90 -0.24 -5.54 3.28
N GLN A 91 -0.96 -5.95 2.23
CA GLN A 91 -2.21 -5.32 1.78
C GLN A 91 -3.24 -6.37 1.34
N VAL A 92 -4.51 -5.96 1.33
CA VAL A 92 -5.63 -6.79 0.85
C VAL A 92 -6.45 -6.00 -0.17
N GLY A 93 -6.72 -6.61 -1.31
CA GLY A 93 -7.56 -6.07 -2.37
C GLY A 93 -8.69 -7.03 -2.74
N TYR A 94 -9.89 -6.50 -2.94
CA TYR A 94 -11.09 -7.25 -3.32
C TYR A 94 -11.31 -7.13 -4.81
N ILE A 95 -11.06 -8.22 -5.55
CA ILE A 95 -11.12 -8.21 -7.01
C ILE A 95 -12.52 -8.61 -7.49
N ARG A 96 -12.98 -7.98 -8.58
CA ARG A 96 -14.19 -8.39 -9.29
C ARG A 96 -14.08 -8.06 -10.78
N PHE A 97 -14.86 -8.76 -11.59
CA PHE A 97 -14.98 -8.53 -13.02
C PHE A 97 -16.35 -7.92 -13.33
N PRO A 98 -16.45 -6.61 -13.60
CA PRO A 98 -17.72 -5.96 -13.88
C PRO A 98 -18.41 -6.58 -15.12
N ALA A 99 -19.72 -6.85 -15.01
CA ALA A 99 -20.49 -7.37 -16.13
C ALA A 99 -20.48 -6.38 -17.31
N GLY A 100 -20.28 -6.90 -18.53
CA GLY A 100 -20.24 -6.08 -19.75
C GLY A 100 -18.95 -5.31 -20.00
N ALA A 101 -17.96 -5.38 -19.11
CA ALA A 101 -16.64 -4.79 -19.32
C ALA A 101 -15.66 -5.84 -19.87
N GLU A 102 -15.58 -5.97 -21.20
CA GLU A 102 -14.61 -6.87 -21.83
C GLU A 102 -13.17 -6.42 -21.48
N ASN A 103 -12.38 -7.32 -20.90
CA ASN A 103 -11.05 -7.03 -20.32
C ASN A 103 -11.06 -6.01 -19.16
N GLY A 104 -12.24 -5.73 -18.58
CA GLY A 104 -12.39 -4.89 -17.40
C GLY A 104 -12.15 -5.67 -16.11
N VAL A 105 -11.37 -5.10 -15.21
CA VAL A 105 -11.19 -5.64 -13.85
C VAL A 105 -11.30 -4.51 -12.84
N ARG A 106 -11.87 -4.82 -11.67
CA ARG A 106 -11.95 -3.88 -10.56
C ARG A 106 -11.24 -4.44 -9.33
N ILE A 107 -10.50 -3.58 -8.64
CA ILE A 107 -9.91 -3.89 -7.34
C ILE A 107 -10.20 -2.77 -6.34
N ASP A 108 -10.85 -3.11 -5.23
CA ASP A 108 -11.02 -2.17 -4.12
C ASP A 108 -10.08 -2.56 -2.97
N MET A 109 -9.29 -1.61 -2.49
CA MET A 109 -8.36 -1.83 -1.38
C MET A 109 -9.08 -1.81 -0.03
N MET A 110 -8.48 -2.46 0.97
CA MET A 110 -9.00 -2.58 2.32
C MET A 110 -9.30 -1.24 3.02
N GLY A 111 -8.52 -0.19 2.74
CA GLY A 111 -8.72 1.17 3.28
C GLY A 111 -9.45 2.11 2.32
N GLY A 112 -9.89 1.63 1.15
CA GLY A 112 -10.52 2.44 0.10
C GLY A 112 -9.56 3.37 -0.65
N GLU A 113 -8.26 3.27 -0.39
CA GLU A 113 -7.20 4.07 -0.98
C GLU A 113 -6.86 3.63 -2.41
N PHE A 114 -6.08 4.46 -3.11
CA PHE A 114 -5.51 4.14 -4.40
C PHE A 114 -4.20 3.36 -4.25
N CYS A 115 -4.12 2.15 -4.84
CA CYS A 115 -2.88 1.37 -4.92
C CYS A 115 -2.57 0.94 -6.37
N GLY A 116 -1.54 1.55 -6.97
CA GLY A 116 -1.10 1.21 -8.32
C GLY A 116 -0.51 -0.22 -8.44
N ASN A 117 0.08 -0.74 -7.37
CA ASN A 117 0.59 -2.11 -7.33
C ASN A 117 -0.55 -3.12 -7.33
N ALA A 118 -1.58 -2.90 -6.53
CA ALA A 118 -2.78 -3.72 -6.54
C ALA A 118 -3.49 -3.69 -7.91
N ALA A 119 -3.59 -2.53 -8.55
CA ALA A 119 -4.14 -2.43 -9.92
C ALA A 119 -3.34 -3.25 -10.94
N ARG A 120 -2.00 -3.21 -10.87
CA ARG A 120 -1.13 -4.05 -11.72
C ARG A 120 -1.36 -5.54 -11.44
N SER A 121 -1.46 -5.92 -10.17
CA SER A 121 -1.73 -7.30 -9.75
C SER A 121 -3.10 -7.81 -10.24
N ALA A 122 -4.13 -6.95 -10.21
CA ALA A 122 -5.45 -7.28 -10.73
C ALA A 122 -5.44 -7.54 -12.24
N ALA A 123 -4.71 -6.72 -13.01
CA ALA A 123 -4.54 -6.93 -14.45
C ALA A 123 -3.75 -8.22 -14.76
N ALA A 124 -2.69 -8.50 -13.99
CA ALA A 124 -1.95 -9.76 -14.13
C ALA A 124 -2.82 -10.97 -13.84
N TYR A 125 -3.66 -10.90 -12.81
CA TYR A 125 -4.61 -11.96 -12.50
C TYR A 125 -5.66 -12.12 -13.61
N ALA A 126 -6.18 -11.02 -14.17
CA ALA A 126 -7.07 -11.08 -15.33
C ALA A 126 -6.41 -11.80 -16.52
N LEU A 127 -5.13 -11.52 -16.82
CA LEU A 127 -4.39 -12.27 -17.84
C LEU A 127 -4.26 -13.75 -17.50
N SER A 128 -3.97 -14.08 -16.24
CA SER A 128 -3.82 -15.47 -15.78
C SER A 128 -5.05 -16.34 -16.04
N LEU A 129 -6.25 -15.74 -16.02
CA LEU A 129 -7.52 -16.42 -16.30
C LEU A 129 -7.81 -16.58 -17.81
N SER A 130 -7.21 -15.74 -18.65
CA SER A 130 -7.52 -15.69 -20.08
C SER A 130 -6.86 -16.81 -20.91
N GLY A 131 -5.84 -17.47 -20.36
CA GLY A 131 -4.99 -18.43 -21.10
C GLY A 131 -4.09 -17.80 -22.17
N ARG A 132 -4.07 -16.47 -22.29
CA ARG A 132 -3.23 -15.73 -23.25
C ARG A 132 -1.87 -15.38 -22.66
N GLU A 133 -0.87 -15.22 -23.52
CA GLU A 133 0.47 -14.75 -23.12
C GLU A 133 0.53 -13.23 -22.96
N LYS A 134 -0.38 -12.48 -23.59
CA LYS A 134 -0.43 -11.01 -23.51
C LYS A 134 -1.86 -10.49 -23.61
N GLY A 135 -2.13 -9.37 -22.95
CA GLY A 135 -3.43 -8.70 -23.02
C GLY A 135 -3.38 -7.24 -22.57
N ARG A 136 -4.42 -6.49 -22.96
CA ARG A 136 -4.68 -5.13 -22.45
C ARG A 136 -5.91 -5.20 -21.56
N TYR A 137 -5.81 -4.63 -20.36
CA TYR A 137 -6.91 -4.63 -19.38
C TYR A 137 -7.12 -3.21 -18.87
N ASP A 138 -8.38 -2.82 -18.71
CA ASP A 138 -8.75 -1.57 -18.06
C ASP A 138 -9.12 -1.85 -16.61
N VAL A 139 -8.39 -1.22 -15.70
CA VAL A 139 -8.52 -1.44 -14.26
C VAL A 139 -9.22 -0.25 -13.64
N SER A 140 -10.36 -0.49 -13.00
CA SER A 140 -10.96 0.47 -12.06
C SER A 140 -10.53 0.12 -10.64
N CYS A 141 -10.40 1.12 -9.77
CA CYS A 141 -10.02 0.86 -8.39
C CYS A 141 -10.62 1.84 -7.39
N SER A 142 -10.50 1.51 -6.09
CA SER A 142 -10.75 2.47 -5.03
C SER A 142 -9.73 3.63 -5.09
N GLY A 143 -10.14 4.82 -4.65
CA GLY A 143 -9.30 6.02 -4.66
C GLY A 143 -9.08 6.68 -6.03
N TYR A 144 -9.61 6.12 -7.12
CA TYR A 144 -9.56 6.73 -8.46
C TYR A 144 -10.82 6.45 -9.28
N GLU A 145 -11.48 7.51 -9.75
CA GLU A 145 -12.74 7.40 -10.51
C GLU A 145 -12.53 7.00 -11.99
N GLY A 146 -11.30 7.18 -12.51
CA GLY A 146 -10.97 6.83 -13.89
C GLY A 146 -10.56 5.37 -14.06
N LEU A 147 -10.24 5.02 -15.31
CA LEU A 147 -9.67 3.72 -15.66
C LEU A 147 -8.16 3.82 -15.80
N LEU A 148 -7.46 2.82 -15.30
CA LEU A 148 -6.03 2.62 -15.53
C LEU A 148 -5.88 1.58 -16.65
N THR A 149 -5.39 2.01 -17.80
CA THR A 149 -5.05 1.07 -18.87
C THR A 149 -3.77 0.33 -18.50
N THR A 150 -3.79 -0.98 -18.67
CA THR A 150 -2.64 -1.86 -18.47
C THR A 150 -2.34 -2.69 -19.71
N VAL A 151 -1.06 -2.98 -19.93
CA VAL A 151 -0.60 -4.01 -20.86
C VAL A 151 0.18 -5.02 -20.05
N VAL A 152 -0.27 -6.27 -20.09
CA VAL A 152 0.27 -7.38 -19.31
C VAL A 152 0.84 -8.40 -20.26
N GLU A 153 2.03 -8.88 -19.96
CA GLU A 153 2.70 -9.98 -20.66
C GLU A 153 3.17 -11.01 -19.65
N ARG A 154 2.85 -12.29 -19.89
CA ARG A 154 3.41 -13.40 -19.12
C ARG A 154 4.84 -13.64 -19.59
N THR A 155 5.78 -13.61 -18.66
CA THR A 155 7.21 -13.74 -18.96
C THR A 155 7.84 -14.99 -18.34
N GLY A 156 7.03 -15.81 -17.68
CA GLY A 156 7.46 -17.04 -17.02
C GLY A 156 6.32 -17.73 -16.28
N ASN A 157 6.68 -18.73 -15.47
CA ASN A 157 5.68 -19.42 -14.65
C ASN A 157 5.13 -18.47 -13.58
N ARG A 158 3.88 -18.02 -13.76
CA ARG A 158 3.18 -17.06 -12.89
C ARG A 158 3.93 -15.75 -12.67
N THR A 159 4.78 -15.40 -13.62
CA THR A 159 5.54 -14.14 -13.63
C THR A 159 5.03 -13.28 -14.77
N TYR A 160 4.73 -12.03 -14.45
CA TYR A 160 4.09 -11.10 -15.36
C TYR A 160 4.84 -9.77 -15.39
N LYS A 161 5.09 -9.26 -16.59
CA LYS A 161 5.49 -7.87 -16.79
C LYS A 161 4.24 -7.05 -17.02
N VAL A 162 4.01 -6.06 -16.16
CA VAL A 162 2.84 -5.19 -16.23
C VAL A 162 3.28 -3.77 -16.49
N CYS A 163 2.82 -3.20 -17.60
CA CYS A 163 2.86 -1.77 -17.86
C CYS A 163 1.50 -1.16 -17.51
N ILE A 164 1.50 -0.04 -16.79
CA ILE A 164 0.28 0.66 -16.37
C ILE A 164 0.41 2.16 -16.66
N ASP A 165 -0.65 2.74 -17.21
CA ASP A 165 -0.79 4.20 -17.34
C ASP A 165 -1.32 4.75 -16.02
N MET A 166 -0.52 5.59 -15.38
CA MET A 166 -0.83 6.17 -14.07
C MET A 166 -1.60 7.48 -14.23
N PRO A 167 -2.46 7.85 -13.26
CA PRO A 167 -3.12 9.14 -13.27
C PRO A 167 -2.10 10.27 -13.26
N LEU A 168 -2.41 11.35 -13.97
CA LEU A 168 -1.58 12.56 -13.95
C LEU A 168 -1.76 13.29 -12.61
N PRO A 169 -0.70 13.92 -12.07
CA PRO A 169 -0.82 14.75 -10.88
C PRO A 169 -1.70 15.96 -11.17
N LYS A 170 -2.60 16.25 -10.24
CA LYS A 170 -3.42 17.47 -10.22
C LYS A 170 -2.54 18.70 -10.01
N SER A 171 -1.50 18.57 -9.19
CA SER A 171 -0.53 19.62 -8.91
C SER A 171 0.85 19.05 -8.59
N ILE A 172 1.89 19.84 -8.87
CA ILE A 172 3.27 19.63 -8.37
C ILE A 172 3.75 20.96 -7.84
N THR A 173 4.01 21.05 -6.53
CA THR A 173 4.38 22.29 -5.85
C THR A 173 5.66 22.09 -5.06
N ALA A 174 6.67 22.94 -5.28
CA ALA A 174 7.86 22.96 -4.44
C ALA A 174 7.55 23.68 -3.12
N LEU A 175 7.97 23.09 -2.00
CA LEU A 175 7.79 23.66 -0.66
C LEU A 175 8.98 23.32 0.22
N ARG A 176 9.06 23.96 1.39
CA ARG A 176 10.09 23.69 2.40
C ARG A 176 9.43 23.17 3.67
N ILE A 177 9.91 22.04 4.19
CA ILE A 177 9.49 21.48 5.49
C ILE A 177 10.73 21.44 6.39
N PRO A 178 10.66 21.97 7.62
CA PRO A 178 11.73 21.80 8.59
C PRO A 178 11.90 20.32 8.97
N VAL A 179 13.10 19.77 8.78
CA VAL A 179 13.49 18.43 9.27
C VAL A 179 14.57 18.66 10.32
N ASP A 180 14.28 18.31 11.58
CA ASP A 180 15.11 18.61 12.75
C ASP A 180 15.62 20.08 12.76
N GLY A 181 14.70 21.01 12.48
CA GLY A 181 14.96 22.45 12.48
C GLY A 181 15.64 23.00 11.21
N LYS A 182 16.05 22.15 10.26
CA LYS A 182 16.67 22.57 8.99
C LYS A 182 15.64 22.62 7.86
N PRO A 183 15.55 23.71 7.08
CA PRO A 183 14.58 23.81 6.00
C PRO A 183 14.99 22.92 4.80
N GLU A 184 14.31 21.78 4.65
CA GLU A 184 14.52 20.84 3.56
C GLU A 184 13.54 21.10 2.42
N ARG A 185 13.98 20.95 1.16
CA ARG A 185 13.13 21.14 -0.02
C ARG A 185 12.38 19.86 -0.37
N PHE A 186 11.06 19.95 -0.48
CA PHE A 186 10.19 18.88 -0.96
C PHE A 186 9.44 19.32 -2.22
N PHE A 187 8.94 18.34 -2.95
CA PHE A 187 7.88 18.52 -3.93
C PHE A 187 6.63 17.82 -3.44
N ARG A 188 5.56 18.57 -3.22
CA ARG A 188 4.22 18.01 -3.01
C ARG A 188 3.61 17.69 -4.36
N VAL A 189 3.19 16.44 -4.53
CA VAL A 189 2.58 15.92 -5.74
C VAL A 189 1.20 15.39 -5.38
N ASP A 190 0.15 16.09 -5.80
CA ASP A 190 -1.22 15.68 -5.55
C ASP A 190 -1.67 14.74 -6.69
N LEU A 191 -1.70 13.43 -6.44
CA LEU A 191 -2.33 12.45 -7.32
C LEU A 191 -3.79 12.25 -6.89
N PRO A 192 -4.66 11.72 -7.76
CA PRO A 192 -5.96 11.21 -7.32
C PRO A 192 -5.79 10.17 -6.20
N GLY A 193 -6.48 10.38 -5.08
CA GLY A 193 -6.51 9.46 -3.94
C GLY A 193 -5.28 9.48 -3.01
N ILE A 194 -4.19 10.17 -3.36
CA ILE A 194 -2.98 10.25 -2.51
C ILE A 194 -2.12 11.48 -2.80
N THR A 195 -1.56 12.10 -1.76
CA THR A 195 -0.56 13.17 -1.90
C THR A 195 0.84 12.69 -1.53
N HIS A 196 1.82 12.84 -2.41
CA HIS A 196 3.22 12.47 -2.12
C HIS A 196 4.08 13.69 -1.83
N PHE A 197 4.94 13.58 -0.81
CA PHE A 197 5.99 14.52 -0.49
C PHE A 197 7.33 13.92 -0.91
N VAL A 198 7.86 14.40 -2.03
CA VAL A 198 9.09 13.88 -2.65
C VAL A 198 10.29 14.71 -2.24
N ARG A 199 11.27 14.09 -1.58
CA ARG A 199 12.59 14.63 -1.30
C ARG A 199 13.62 13.93 -2.18
N ILE A 200 14.33 14.72 -2.98
CA ILE A 200 15.51 14.24 -3.73
C ILE A 200 16.73 14.47 -2.85
N LEU A 201 17.39 13.39 -2.44
CA LEU A 201 18.57 13.41 -1.58
C LEU A 201 19.83 13.48 -2.45
N ASP A 202 20.80 14.23 -1.95
CA ASP A 202 22.14 14.36 -2.53
C ASP A 202 23.16 13.64 -1.64
N GLY A 203 24.16 12.98 -2.25
CA GLY A 203 25.20 12.23 -1.54
C GLY A 203 24.81 10.81 -1.12
N SER A 204 25.82 10.05 -0.67
CA SER A 204 25.71 8.62 -0.31
C SER A 204 25.55 8.35 1.19
N GLY A 205 25.32 9.39 2.00
CA GLY A 205 25.17 9.27 3.45
C GLY A 205 23.91 8.52 3.86
N GLU A 206 23.93 7.94 5.06
CA GLU A 206 22.75 7.33 5.65
C GLU A 206 21.67 8.40 5.87
N THR A 207 20.43 8.09 5.51
CA THR A 207 19.29 9.00 5.64
C THR A 207 18.46 8.59 6.85
N ASP A 208 18.30 9.49 7.82
CA ASP A 208 17.35 9.31 8.92
C ASP A 208 15.91 9.46 8.40
N LYS A 209 15.38 8.38 7.82
CA LYS A 209 14.03 8.36 7.25
C LYS A 209 12.94 8.71 8.27
N GLU A 210 13.16 8.45 9.56
CA GLU A 210 12.19 8.71 10.63
C GLU A 210 12.10 10.21 10.95
N ALA A 211 13.22 10.94 10.89
CA ALA A 211 13.21 12.40 10.99
C ALA A 211 12.39 13.05 9.86
N TYR A 212 12.59 12.60 8.63
CA TYR A 212 11.80 13.07 7.48
C TYR A 212 10.32 12.72 7.61
N TRP A 213 10.01 11.51 8.10
CA TRP A 213 8.63 11.09 8.33
C TRP A 213 7.93 11.97 9.38
N ARG A 214 8.57 12.19 10.54
CA ARG A 214 8.03 13.07 11.59
C ARG A 214 7.73 14.47 11.05
N ALA A 215 8.64 15.05 10.28
CA ALA A 215 8.46 16.36 9.67
C ALA A 215 7.26 16.43 8.70
N VAL A 216 7.12 15.43 7.81
CA VAL A 216 5.95 15.38 6.90
C VAL A 216 4.65 15.13 7.68
N LYS A 217 4.68 14.27 8.70
CA LYS A 217 3.51 14.00 9.54
C LYS A 217 3.03 15.26 10.28
N GLU A 218 3.96 16.05 10.83
CA GLU A 218 3.66 17.32 11.47
C GLU A 218 3.11 18.34 10.46
N TYR A 219 3.75 18.49 9.30
CA TYR A 219 3.28 19.39 8.24
C TYR A 219 1.86 19.06 7.77
N THR A 220 1.52 17.77 7.73
CA THR A 220 0.21 17.29 7.26
C THR A 220 -0.87 17.27 8.34
N ALA A 221 -0.53 17.50 9.61
CA ALA A 221 -1.44 17.33 10.76
C ALA A 221 -2.72 18.19 10.67
N ASN A 222 -2.61 19.39 10.09
CA ASN A 222 -3.75 20.31 9.91
C ASN A 222 -4.42 20.20 8.53
N GLY A 223 -3.91 19.33 7.66
CA GLY A 223 -4.45 19.10 6.33
C GLY A 223 -5.46 17.97 6.30
N ARG A 224 -6.34 17.99 5.29
CA ARG A 224 -7.21 16.85 4.97
C ARG A 224 -6.59 16.04 3.84
N PHE A 225 -6.11 14.86 4.17
CA PHE A 225 -5.56 13.89 3.22
C PHE A 225 -6.22 12.53 3.46
N ASP A 226 -6.75 11.89 2.40
CA ASP A 226 -7.24 10.51 2.50
C ASP A 226 -6.07 9.54 2.72
N ALA A 227 -4.98 9.78 1.97
CA ALA A 227 -3.68 9.18 2.17
C ALA A 227 -2.58 10.17 1.77
N PHE A 228 -1.40 10.04 2.38
CA PHE A 228 -0.21 10.74 1.93
C PHE A 228 1.03 9.86 2.06
N GLY A 229 2.04 10.13 1.23
CA GLY A 229 3.30 9.39 1.25
C GLY A 229 4.52 10.29 1.36
N LEU A 230 5.57 9.75 1.97
CA LEU A 230 6.92 10.31 1.96
C LEU A 230 7.75 9.52 0.97
N ILE A 231 8.39 10.21 0.03
CA ILE A 231 9.25 9.60 -0.97
C ILE A 231 10.65 10.18 -0.83
N LEU A 232 11.57 9.41 -0.25
CA LEU A 232 12.98 9.76 -0.15
C LEU A 232 13.72 9.10 -1.32
N PHE A 233 14.22 9.88 -2.26
CA PHE A 233 14.91 9.35 -3.43
C PHE A 233 16.36 9.82 -3.48
N ASN A 234 17.30 8.88 -3.39
CA ASN A 234 18.71 9.14 -3.59
C ASN A 234 19.03 9.10 -5.09
N ARG A 235 19.52 10.23 -5.62
CA ARG A 235 19.77 10.38 -7.05
C ARG A 235 20.95 9.55 -7.56
N GLU A 236 21.97 9.35 -6.73
CA GLU A 236 23.20 8.63 -7.08
C GLU A 236 22.96 7.13 -7.15
N THR A 237 22.36 6.56 -6.10
CA THR A 237 22.06 5.11 -6.02
C THR A 237 20.79 4.73 -6.79
N ARG A 238 19.99 5.74 -7.18
CA ARG A 238 18.64 5.58 -7.75
C ARG A 238 17.72 4.76 -6.85
N PHE A 239 17.95 4.82 -5.55
CA PHE A 239 17.18 4.10 -4.55
C PHE A 239 16.13 5.00 -3.91
N MET A 240 14.91 4.51 -3.81
CA MET A 240 13.77 5.16 -3.18
C MET A 240 13.40 4.42 -1.90
N ILE A 241 13.21 5.16 -0.81
CA ILE A 241 12.56 4.69 0.41
C ILE A 241 11.17 5.34 0.45
N PRO A 242 10.10 4.57 0.17
CA PRO A 242 8.74 5.08 0.24
C PRO A 242 8.08 4.76 1.59
N ALA A 243 7.29 5.70 2.09
CA ALA A 243 6.33 5.49 3.15
C ALA A 243 4.94 5.96 2.69
N VAL A 244 3.89 5.27 3.12
CA VAL A 244 2.50 5.65 2.88
C VAL A 244 1.74 5.61 4.19
N TYR A 245 0.95 6.66 4.44
CA TYR A 245 0.01 6.71 5.54
C TYR A 245 -1.41 6.84 5.01
N VAL A 246 -2.29 5.99 5.53
CA VAL A 246 -3.71 5.95 5.19
C VAL A 246 -4.51 6.48 6.37
N SER A 247 -5.15 7.63 6.20
CA SER A 247 -5.87 8.31 7.28
C SER A 247 -7.08 7.53 7.76
N GLY A 248 -7.75 6.80 6.86
CA GLY A 248 -8.93 6.00 7.20
C GLY A 248 -8.65 4.85 8.18
N THR A 249 -7.42 4.34 8.22
CA THR A 249 -7.00 3.24 9.11
C THR A 249 -5.96 3.66 10.14
N ASP A 250 -5.55 4.93 10.13
CA ASP A 250 -4.45 5.48 10.95
C ASP A 250 -3.18 4.61 10.91
N THR A 251 -2.78 4.18 9.71
CA THR A 251 -1.68 3.23 9.55
C THR A 251 -0.56 3.79 8.69
N LEU A 252 0.69 3.62 9.14
CA LEU A 252 1.91 3.90 8.40
C LEU A 252 2.51 2.59 7.86
N TYR A 253 2.82 2.59 6.58
CA TYR A 253 3.55 1.53 5.91
C TYR A 253 4.88 2.06 5.37
N TRP A 254 5.99 1.46 5.79
CA TRP A 254 7.25 1.56 5.09
C TRP A 254 7.23 0.54 3.95
N GLU A 255 6.89 1.00 2.77
CA GLU A 255 6.53 0.15 1.64
C GLU A 255 7.80 -0.45 1.00
N ASN A 256 7.74 -1.74 0.64
CA ASN A 256 8.80 -2.36 -0.12
C ASN A 256 8.81 -1.91 -1.59
N SER A 257 7.66 -1.50 -2.12
CA SER A 257 7.47 -0.98 -3.47
C SER A 257 6.25 -0.08 -3.52
N CYS A 258 6.39 1.12 -4.09
CA CYS A 258 5.34 2.12 -4.18
C CYS A 258 5.19 2.64 -5.62
N ALA A 259 4.18 2.14 -6.32
CA ALA A 259 3.87 2.57 -7.69
C ALA A 259 3.50 4.06 -7.77
N SER A 260 2.59 4.55 -6.91
CA SER A 260 2.16 5.95 -6.93
C SER A 260 3.30 6.91 -6.58
N GLY A 261 4.14 6.55 -5.61
CA GLY A 261 5.36 7.30 -5.25
C GLY A 261 6.38 7.35 -6.39
N THR A 262 6.57 6.22 -7.08
CA THR A 262 7.42 6.15 -8.27
C THR A 262 6.90 7.05 -9.41
N ALA A 263 5.59 7.07 -9.64
CA ALA A 263 4.96 7.96 -10.62
C ALA A 263 5.13 9.44 -10.24
N ALA A 264 4.94 9.78 -8.96
CA ALA A 264 5.16 11.13 -8.43
C ALA A 264 6.61 11.58 -8.63
N LEU A 265 7.59 10.72 -8.30
CA LEU A 265 9.01 11.00 -8.53
C LEU A 265 9.30 11.26 -10.02
N ALA A 266 8.81 10.40 -10.92
CA ALA A 266 9.03 10.57 -12.37
C ALA A 266 8.45 11.90 -12.87
N ALA A 267 7.27 12.28 -12.39
CA ALA A 267 6.66 13.56 -12.73
C ALA A 267 7.49 14.75 -12.24
N VAL A 268 7.99 14.70 -11.00
CA VAL A 268 8.87 15.73 -10.41
C VAL A 268 10.16 15.86 -11.21
N LEU A 269 10.83 14.76 -11.50
CA LEU A 269 12.10 14.76 -12.23
C LEU A 269 11.94 15.29 -13.67
N ALA A 270 10.86 14.90 -14.36
CA ALA A 270 10.57 15.43 -15.69
C ALA A 270 10.32 16.94 -15.64
N CYS A 271 9.46 17.42 -14.73
CA CYS A 271 9.17 18.84 -14.60
C CYS A 271 10.42 19.65 -14.25
N ALA A 272 11.25 19.16 -13.33
CA ALA A 272 12.51 19.81 -12.95
C ALA A 272 13.52 19.87 -14.10
N ALA A 273 13.55 18.86 -14.98
CA ALA A 273 14.41 18.82 -16.15
C ALA A 273 13.84 19.59 -17.36
N GLY A 274 12.56 19.97 -17.34
CA GLY A 274 11.86 20.59 -18.47
C GLY A 274 11.66 19.66 -19.68
N THR A 275 11.91 18.36 -19.53
CA THR A 275 11.77 17.36 -20.60
C THR A 275 11.23 16.04 -20.05
N GLY A 276 10.86 15.12 -20.94
CA GLY A 276 10.43 13.79 -20.54
C GLY A 276 11.54 13.03 -19.81
N THR A 277 11.15 12.08 -18.95
CA THR A 277 12.09 11.23 -18.22
C THR A 277 11.74 9.76 -18.40
N ALA A 278 12.75 8.90 -18.35
CA ALA A 278 12.61 7.47 -18.19
C ALA A 278 13.70 7.01 -17.21
N LEU A 279 13.29 6.38 -16.11
CA LEU A 279 14.22 5.94 -15.07
C LEU A 279 13.82 4.60 -14.49
N ARG A 280 14.84 3.83 -14.09
CA ARG A 280 14.69 2.70 -13.18
C ARG A 280 14.84 3.22 -11.76
N VAL A 281 13.83 2.99 -10.93
CA VAL A 281 13.81 3.33 -9.51
C VAL A 281 13.95 2.05 -8.71
N ASN A 282 15.08 1.89 -8.03
CA ASN A 282 15.30 0.79 -7.10
C ASN A 282 14.59 1.12 -5.77
N GLN A 283 14.03 0.11 -5.13
CA GLN A 283 13.24 0.17 -3.91
C GLN A 283 13.56 -1.08 -3.07
N PRO A 284 13.18 -1.14 -1.78
CA PRO A 284 13.53 -2.27 -0.92
C PRO A 284 13.16 -3.65 -1.50
N GLY A 285 11.99 -3.77 -2.12
CA GLY A 285 11.48 -5.03 -2.67
C GLY A 285 11.76 -5.26 -4.16
N GLY A 286 12.43 -4.32 -4.85
CA GLY A 286 12.75 -4.48 -6.26
C GLY A 286 12.87 -3.17 -7.02
N ALA A 287 12.53 -3.15 -8.30
CA ALA A 287 12.62 -1.94 -9.09
C ALA A 287 11.40 -1.75 -10.00
N LEU A 288 11.02 -0.49 -10.18
CA LEU A 288 10.04 -0.07 -11.17
C LEU A 288 10.71 0.80 -12.22
N LEU A 289 10.33 0.58 -13.48
CA LEU A 289 10.63 1.50 -14.57
C LEU A 289 9.50 2.53 -14.62
N ALA A 290 9.86 3.80 -14.68
CA ALA A 290 8.93 4.89 -14.75
C ALA A 290 9.28 5.79 -15.92
N ALA A 291 8.26 6.21 -16.66
CA ALA A 291 8.40 7.17 -17.74
C ALA A 291 7.38 8.29 -17.57
N ALA A 292 7.83 9.53 -17.70
CA ALA A 292 6.97 10.70 -17.76
C ALA A 292 7.23 11.47 -19.05
N ARG A 293 6.15 11.87 -19.72
CA ARG A 293 6.22 12.77 -20.88
C ARG A 293 5.63 14.11 -20.49
N LEU A 294 6.26 15.19 -20.92
CA LEU A 294 5.73 16.54 -20.77
C LEU A 294 5.04 17.03 -22.05
N LYS A 295 4.04 17.90 -21.89
CA LYS A 295 3.47 18.74 -22.94
C LYS A 295 3.24 20.13 -22.36
N GLY A 296 3.83 21.16 -22.97
CA GLY A 296 3.75 22.54 -22.44
C GLY A 296 4.30 22.67 -21.02
N GLY A 297 5.39 21.97 -20.70
CA GLY A 297 6.02 21.99 -19.37
C GLY A 297 5.27 21.24 -18.26
N ARG A 298 4.15 20.56 -18.56
CA ARG A 298 3.35 19.80 -17.59
C ARG A 298 3.32 18.31 -17.91
N PRO A 299 3.18 17.42 -16.92
CA PRO A 299 3.00 15.99 -17.16
C PRO A 299 1.79 15.73 -18.05
N ALA A 300 2.00 14.99 -19.14
CA ALA A 300 1.00 14.64 -20.14
C ALA A 300 0.83 13.12 -20.33
N ALA A 301 1.78 12.34 -19.82
CA ALA A 301 1.66 10.89 -19.66
C ALA A 301 2.58 10.44 -18.52
N LEU A 302 2.12 9.49 -17.71
CA LEU A 302 2.90 8.77 -16.72
C LEU A 302 2.67 7.28 -16.93
N ARG A 303 3.75 6.52 -17.09
CA ARG A 303 3.70 5.08 -17.28
C ARG A 303 4.68 4.40 -16.34
N LEU A 304 4.23 3.33 -15.70
CA LEU A 304 5.08 2.46 -14.92
C LEU A 304 5.17 1.09 -15.61
N SER A 305 6.30 0.43 -15.45
CA SER A 305 6.50 -0.96 -15.84
C SER A 305 7.30 -1.68 -14.78
N GLY A 306 6.93 -2.91 -14.50
CA GLY A 306 7.67 -3.77 -13.60
C GLY A 306 7.14 -5.19 -13.64
N THR A 307 7.94 -6.10 -13.12
CA THR A 307 7.56 -7.50 -12.98
C THR A 307 6.78 -7.70 -11.66
N LEU A 308 5.88 -8.67 -11.65
CA LEU A 308 5.25 -9.20 -10.45
C LEU A 308 5.01 -10.69 -10.59
N THR A 309 4.84 -11.38 -9.48
CA THR A 309 4.47 -12.81 -9.46
C THR A 309 3.09 -13.01 -8.85
N LEU A 310 2.43 -14.10 -9.25
CA LEU A 310 1.19 -14.57 -8.64
C LEU A 310 1.40 -15.97 -8.04
N SER A 311 0.78 -16.25 -6.90
CA SER A 311 0.68 -17.61 -6.37
C SER A 311 -0.35 -18.43 -7.13
N GLU A 312 -0.43 -19.72 -6.78
CA GLU A 312 -1.64 -20.50 -7.06
C GLU A 312 -2.83 -19.94 -6.28
N LYS A 313 -4.04 -20.29 -6.73
CA LYS A 313 -5.25 -20.02 -5.98
C LYS A 313 -5.20 -20.82 -4.67
N GLY A 314 -5.32 -20.11 -3.55
CA GLY A 314 -5.42 -20.69 -2.22
C GLY A 314 -6.83 -20.58 -1.65
N GLN A 315 -7.06 -21.31 -0.56
CA GLN A 315 -8.20 -21.14 0.33
C GLN A 315 -7.72 -20.96 1.76
N ARG A 316 -8.43 -20.16 2.55
CA ARG A 316 -8.13 -19.93 3.97
C ARG A 316 -9.40 -19.66 4.76
N GLU A 317 -9.51 -20.32 5.91
CA GLU A 317 -10.47 -19.96 6.95
C GLU A 317 -9.91 -18.80 7.77
N ILE A 318 -10.70 -17.74 7.94
CA ILE A 318 -10.38 -16.54 8.72
C ILE A 318 -11.49 -16.19 9.70
#